data_AF-A0A957ZP37-F1
#
_entry.id   AF-A0A957ZP37-F1
#
_cell.length_a   1.000
_cell.length_b   1.000
_cell.length_c   1.000
_cell.angle_alpha   90.00
_cell.angle_beta   90.00
_cell.angle_gamma   90.00
#
_symmetry.space_group_name_H-M   'P 1'
#
loop_
_entity.id
_entity.type
_entity.pdbx_description
1 polymer ?
#
loop_
_entity_poly.entity_id
_entity_poly.type
_entity_poly.pdbx_seq_one_letter_code
_entity_poly.pdbx_strand_id
1 'polypeptide(L)'
;MSLTDQTQAAESITASSTNKKGVADYLQQYGVVIAFLAMCLIFALLEPRFLAPRNLLNIAIQSATNAVIALGMTLIIASAGIDLSVGSLVAFTGVVTADLMQNQG
;
A
#
# COMPACT_ATOMS: atom_id res chain seq x y z
N MET A 1 35.64 -33.17 -30.15
CA MET A 1 35.01 -31.86 -29.84
C MET A 1 33.63 -32.13 -29.24
N SER A 2 33.36 -31.50 -28.09
CA SER A 2 32.03 -31.13 -27.59
C SER A 2 31.08 -32.25 -27.14
N LEU A 3 31.11 -32.58 -25.84
CA LEU A 3 29.91 -32.69 -24.97
C LEU A 3 30.23 -32.42 -23.49
N THR A 4 31.49 -32.53 -23.05
CA THR A 4 31.96 -32.21 -21.68
C THR A 4 32.30 -30.73 -21.46
N ASP A 5 32.58 -29.95 -22.51
CA ASP A 5 32.88 -28.51 -22.40
C ASP A 5 31.64 -27.67 -22.06
N GLN A 6 30.46 -28.07 -22.55
CA GLN A 6 29.23 -27.28 -22.35
C GLN A 6 28.65 -27.41 -20.93
N THR A 7 29.00 -28.47 -20.18
CA THR A 7 28.56 -28.64 -18.79
C THR A 7 29.37 -27.80 -17.80
N GLN A 8 30.65 -27.52 -18.09
CA GLN A 8 31.48 -26.65 -17.24
C GLN A 8 31.19 -25.16 -17.48
N ALA A 9 30.82 -24.78 -18.71
CA ALA A 9 30.38 -23.42 -19.02
C ALA A 9 29.08 -23.05 -18.28
N ALA A 10 28.15 -24.00 -18.10
CA ALA A 10 26.87 -23.78 -17.41
C ALA A 10 26.99 -23.60 -15.88
N GLU A 11 27.94 -24.28 -15.22
CA GLU A 11 28.16 -24.10 -13.77
C GLU A 11 28.82 -22.75 -13.43
N SER A 12 29.69 -22.23 -14.31
CA SER A 12 30.40 -20.95 -14.08
C SER A 12 29.49 -19.71 -14.10
N ILE A 13 28.35 -19.78 -14.80
CA ILE A 13 27.35 -18.69 -14.88
C ILE A 13 26.50 -18.64 -13.60
N THR A 14 26.34 -19.77 -12.89
CA THR A 14 25.46 -19.88 -11.72
C THR A 14 26.14 -19.46 -10.41
N ALA A 15 27.49 -19.49 -10.34
CA ALA A 15 28.23 -19.28 -9.08
C ALA A 15 28.61 -17.82 -8.76
N SER A 16 28.38 -16.85 -9.66
CA SER A 16 28.89 -15.47 -9.50
C SER A 16 27.82 -14.39 -9.27
N SER A 17 26.68 -14.72 -8.66
CA SER A 17 25.82 -13.71 -8.04
C SER A 17 26.27 -13.50 -6.58
N THR A 18 27.44 -12.89 -6.40
CA THR A 18 27.84 -12.37 -5.08
C THR A 18 26.85 -11.26 -4.71
N ASN A 19 25.79 -11.65 -4.00
CA ASN A 19 24.81 -10.77 -3.38
C ASN A 19 25.54 -10.01 -2.25
N LYS A 20 26.26 -8.96 -2.62
CA LYS A 20 26.65 -7.93 -1.66
C LYS A 20 25.37 -7.18 -1.33
N LYS A 21 24.74 -7.49 -0.20
CA LYS A 21 23.64 -6.68 0.33
C LYS A 21 24.15 -5.27 0.57
N GLY A 22 23.99 -4.43 -0.44
CA GLY A 22 24.45 -3.06 -0.43
C GLY A 22 23.55 -2.24 0.46
N VAL A 23 24.00 -1.04 0.83
CA VAL A 23 23.15 -0.02 1.47
C VAL A 23 21.86 0.21 0.66
N ALA A 24 21.91 -0.02 -0.66
CA ALA A 24 20.75 -0.02 -1.55
C ALA A 24 19.69 -1.07 -1.19
N ASP A 25 20.07 -2.29 -0.80
CA ASP A 25 19.12 -3.34 -0.42
C ASP A 25 18.43 -3.00 0.91
N TYR A 26 19.18 -2.42 1.87
CA TYR A 26 18.61 -1.92 3.12
C TYR A 26 17.67 -0.73 2.88
N LEU A 27 18.03 0.18 1.97
CA LEU A 27 17.19 1.31 1.60
C LEU A 27 15.96 0.86 0.81
N GLN A 28 16.01 -0.24 0.07
CA GLN A 28 14.85 -0.79 -0.62
C GLN A 28 13.92 -1.53 0.35
N GLN A 29 14.48 -2.23 1.35
CA GLN A 29 13.69 -2.96 2.35
C GLN A 29 13.03 -2.03 3.38
N TYR A 30 13.70 -0.94 3.78
CA TYR A 30 13.19 0.02 4.77
C TYR A 30 12.87 1.40 4.19
N GLY A 31 12.91 1.56 2.87
CA GLY A 31 12.79 2.86 2.20
C GLY A 31 11.50 3.60 2.54
N VAL A 32 10.38 2.89 2.66
CA VAL A 32 9.09 3.49 3.06
C VAL A 32 9.16 4.03 4.49
N VAL A 33 9.75 3.28 5.42
CA VAL A 33 9.87 3.70 6.83
C VAL A 33 10.85 4.87 6.96
N ILE A 34 11.99 4.80 6.26
CA ILE A 34 12.99 5.87 6.24
C ILE A 34 12.41 7.14 5.62
N ALA A 35 11.69 7.04 4.50
CA ALA A 35 11.02 8.16 3.86
C ALA A 35 9.92 8.76 4.74
N PHE A 36 9.14 7.92 5.43
CA PHE A 36 8.12 8.37 6.38
C PHE A 36 8.74 9.17 7.53
N LEU A 37 9.78 8.65 8.18
CA LEU A 37 10.47 9.34 9.26
C LEU A 37 11.13 10.65 8.79
N ALA A 38 11.77 10.64 7.62
CA ALA A 38 12.36 11.83 7.03
C ALA A 38 11.29 12.90 6.76
N MET A 39 10.15 12.51 6.20
CA MET A 39 9.01 13.40 5.96
C MET A 39 8.48 14.00 7.26
N CYS A 40 8.29 13.18 8.30
CA CYS A 40 7.89 13.66 9.62
C CYS A 40 8.87 14.68 10.20
N LEU A 41 10.18 14.43 10.04
CA LEU A 41 11.23 15.31 10.55
C LEU A 41 11.25 16.65 9.80
N ILE A 42 11.09 16.63 8.48
CA ILE A 42 10.98 17.83 7.66
C ILE A 42 9.78 18.67 8.09
N PHE A 43 8.59 18.07 8.22
CA PHE A 43 7.41 18.83 8.65
C PHE A 43 7.49 19.32 10.10
N ALA A 44 8.16 18.58 10.99
CA ALA A 44 8.40 19.03 12.35
C ALA A 44 9.33 20.26 12.41
N LEU A 45 10.27 20.40 11.48
CA LEU A 45 11.16 21.56 11.38
C LEU A 45 10.52 22.74 10.64
N LEU A 46 9.71 22.47 9.61
CA LEU A 46 9.06 23.51 8.81
C LEU A 46 7.89 24.16 9.53
N GLU A 47 7.11 23.39 10.29
CA GLU A 47 5.93 23.88 11.00
C GLU A 47 6.06 23.60 12.50
N PRO A 48 6.32 24.62 13.34
CA PRO A 48 6.51 24.45 14.79
C PRO A 48 5.31 23.82 15.51
N ARG A 49 4.12 23.90 14.90
CA ARG A 49 2.87 23.34 15.42
C ARG A 49 2.57 21.94 14.87
N PHE A 50 3.44 21.38 14.03
CA PHE A 50 3.22 20.07 13.43
C PHE A 50 3.04 18.97 14.48
N LEU A 51 3.87 18.99 15.53
CA LEU A 51 3.81 18.05 16.66
C LEU A 51 2.75 18.42 17.72
N ALA A 52 1.99 19.50 17.52
CA ALA A 52 0.94 19.88 18.47
C ALA A 52 -0.14 18.78 18.50
N PRO A 53 -0.68 18.43 19.69
CA PRO A 53 -1.66 17.34 19.83
C PRO A 53 -2.87 17.49 18.89
N ARG A 54 -3.33 18.72 18.66
CA ARG A 54 -4.44 19.00 17.74
C ARG A 54 -4.10 18.68 16.28
N ASN A 55 -2.89 18.98 15.83
CA ASN A 55 -2.46 18.66 14.47
C ASN A 55 -2.27 17.15 14.29
N LEU A 56 -1.64 16.49 15.26
CA LEU A 56 -1.51 15.03 15.29
C LEU A 56 -2.88 14.34 15.26
N LEU A 57 -3.82 14.78 16.07
CA LEU A 57 -5.17 14.23 16.08
C LEU A 57 -5.89 14.46 14.75
N ASN A 58 -5.76 15.64 14.16
CA ASN A 58 -6.34 15.91 12.84
C ASN A 58 -5.77 14.98 11.77
N ILE A 59 -4.45 14.80 11.73
CA ILE A 59 -3.79 13.88 10.79
C ILE A 59 -4.21 12.43 11.06
N ALA A 60 -4.25 12.02 12.33
CA ALA A 60 -4.64 10.66 12.71
C ALA A 60 -6.10 10.37 12.36
N ILE A 61 -7.02 11.30 12.61
CA ILE A 61 -8.44 11.17 12.24
C ILE A 61 -8.60 11.11 10.73
N GLN A 62 -7.92 12.00 9.98
CA GLN A 62 -7.96 11.99 8.51
C GLN A 62 -7.42 10.68 7.94
N SER A 63 -6.30 10.19 8.48
CA SER A 63 -5.70 8.91 8.09
C SER A 63 -6.59 7.72 8.47
N ALA A 64 -7.25 7.77 9.64
CA ALA A 64 -8.16 6.72 10.08
C ALA A 64 -9.37 6.58 9.17
N THR A 65 -9.95 7.70 8.70
CA THR A 65 -11.03 7.67 7.70
C THR A 65 -10.59 6.94 6.43
N ASN A 66 -9.42 7.29 5.89
CA ASN A 66 -8.87 6.61 4.71
C ASN A 66 -8.58 5.12 4.99
N ALA A 67 -8.09 4.78 6.18
CA ALA A 67 -7.84 3.39 6.57
C ALA A 67 -9.15 2.59 6.65
N VAL A 68 -10.22 3.13 7.23
CA VAL A 68 -11.54 2.47 7.29
C VAL A 68 -12.10 2.23 5.88
N ILE A 69 -11.99 3.22 4.98
CA ILE A 69 -12.40 3.06 3.58
C ILE A 69 -11.58 1.97 2.89
N ALA A 70 -10.24 2.00 3.03
CA ALA A 70 -9.35 1.01 2.44
C ALA A 70 -9.59 -0.41 2.99
N LEU A 71 -9.87 -0.54 4.29
CA LEU A 71 -10.27 -1.81 4.91
C LEU A 71 -11.59 -2.31 4.34
N GLY A 72 -12.60 -1.44 4.18
CA GLY A 72 -13.85 -1.78 3.51
C GLY A 72 -13.64 -2.30 2.09
N MET A 73 -12.77 -1.63 1.31
CA MET A 73 -12.39 -2.07 -0.04
C MET A 73 -11.63 -3.40 -0.02
N THR A 74 -10.79 -3.65 0.99
CA THR A 74 -10.06 -4.91 1.12
C THR A 74 -11.00 -6.08 1.43
N LEU A 75 -12.00 -5.88 2.29
CA LEU A 75 -13.02 -6.89 2.60
C LEU A 75 -13.88 -7.20 1.36
N ILE A 76 -14.22 -6.19 0.55
CA ILE A 76 -14.93 -6.37 -0.72
C ILE A 76 -14.11 -7.24 -1.70
N ILE A 77 -12.80 -6.97 -1.82
CA ILE A 77 -11.91 -7.72 -2.73
C ILE A 77 -11.67 -9.15 -2.22
N ALA A 78 -11.55 -9.34 -0.91
CA ALA A 78 -11.32 -10.66 -0.30
C ALA A 78 -12.53 -11.60 -0.45
N SER A 79 -13.76 -11.07 -0.57
CA SER A 79 -15.01 -11.83 -0.69
C SER A 79 -15.24 -12.50 -2.06
N ALA A 80 -14.21 -12.70 -2.88
CA ALA A 80 -14.25 -13.33 -4.22
C ALA A 80 -14.71 -14.83 -4.24
N GLY A 81 -15.48 -15.29 -3.26
CA GLY A 81 -15.92 -16.68 -3.13
C GLY A 81 -17.32 -16.92 -2.51
N ILE A 82 -17.74 -16.32 -1.39
CA ILE A 82 -19.00 -16.73 -0.72
C ILE A 82 -19.78 -15.60 0.00
N ASP A 83 -19.51 -14.30 -0.23
CA ASP A 83 -20.58 -13.30 0.08
C ASP A 83 -20.49 -11.97 -0.67
N LEU A 84 -21.11 -11.93 -1.85
CA LEU A 84 -21.35 -10.71 -2.64
C LEU A 84 -22.53 -9.86 -2.08
N SER A 85 -23.09 -10.21 -0.91
CA SER A 85 -24.19 -9.48 -0.23
C SER A 85 -23.87 -8.00 0.03
N VAL A 86 -22.63 -7.66 0.38
CA VAL A 86 -22.24 -6.25 0.62
C VAL A 86 -22.10 -5.46 -0.68
N GLY A 87 -21.70 -6.10 -1.78
CA GLY A 87 -21.63 -5.45 -3.10
C GLY A 87 -23.02 -5.12 -3.65
N SER A 88 -23.98 -6.04 -3.51
CA SER A 88 -25.37 -5.81 -3.90
C SER A 88 -26.08 -4.83 -2.97
N LEU A 89 -25.78 -4.81 -1.66
CA LEU A 89 -26.32 -3.82 -0.73
C LEU A 89 -25.88 -2.40 -1.08
N VAL A 90 -24.60 -2.19 -1.41
CA VAL A 90 -24.07 -0.88 -1.83
C VAL A 90 -24.67 -0.44 -3.17
N ALA A 91 -24.80 -1.36 -4.13
CA ALA A 91 -25.49 -1.06 -5.39
C ALA A 91 -26.96 -0.71 -5.17
N PHE A 92 -27.67 -1.44 -4.29
CA PHE A 92 -29.08 -1.22 -3.99
C PHE A 92 -29.33 0.13 -3.28
N THR A 93 -28.55 0.48 -2.26
CA THR A 93 -28.69 1.77 -1.57
C THR A 93 -28.36 2.95 -2.47
N GLY A 94 -27.39 2.80 -3.38
CA GLY A 94 -27.07 3.80 -4.40
C GLY A 94 -28.23 4.06 -5.37
N VAL A 95 -28.85 2.99 -5.90
CA VAL A 95 -30.00 3.10 -6.82
C VAL A 95 -31.21 3.72 -6.11
N VAL A 96 -31.56 3.27 -4.91
CA VAL A 96 -32.68 3.84 -4.14
C VAL A 96 -32.46 5.32 -3.85
N THR A 97 -31.24 5.70 -3.48
CA THR A 97 -30.91 7.11 -3.22
C THR A 97 -31.04 7.96 -4.49
N ALA A 98 -30.53 7.46 -5.63
CA ALA A 98 -30.63 8.15 -6.92
C ALA A 98 -32.08 8.27 -7.42
N ASP A 99 -32.89 7.24 -7.21
CA ASP A 99 -34.32 7.21 -7.58
C ASP A 99 -35.12 8.20 -6.72
N LEU A 100 -34.90 8.21 -5.40
CA LEU A 100 -35.51 9.20 -4.50
C LEU A 100 -35.11 10.63 -4.84
N MET A 101 -33.88 10.85 -5.30
CA MET A 101 -33.44 12.17 -5.77
C MET A 101 -34.07 12.56 -7.11
N GLN A 102 -34.28 11.61 -8.03
CA GLN A 102 -34.99 11.87 -9.29
C GLN A 102 -36.47 12.16 -9.09
N ASN A 103 -37.13 11.43 -8.19
CA ASN A 103 -38.54 11.60 -7.90
C ASN A 103 -38.85 12.83 -7.03
N GLN A 104 -37.82 13.53 -6.53
CA GLN A 104 -37.95 14.85 -5.88
C GLN A 104 -37.60 16.02 -6.82
N GLY A 105 -37.50 15.76 -8.14
CA GLY A 105 -37.40 16.77 -9.20
C GLY A 105 -38.72 17.02 -9.92
#